data_AF-A0A0N4TBX5-F1
#
_entry.id   AF-A0A0N4TBX5-F1
#
_cell.length_a   1.000
_cell.length_b   1.000
_cell.length_c   1.000
_cell.angle_alpha   90.00
_cell.angle_beta   90.00
_cell.angle_gamma   90.00
#
_symmetry.space_group_name_H-M   'P 1'
#
loop_
_entity.id
_entity.type
_entity.pdbx_description
1 polymer ?
#
loop_
_entity_poly.entity_id
_entity_poly.type
_entity_poly.pdbx_seq_one_letter_code
_entity_poly.pdbx_strand_id
1 'polypeptide(L)'
;MLKSVNPNFNANNDLIEPFHQFIWHFFGCTECATHFHEGILRRNMSAVITPADGVMWLWMTHNIVNKYIASKASEDPVFPKQQFPPVSLCPECRKQDGEFDGEAILNFLINYYSNLKTDGLRVS
;
A
#
# COMPACT_ATOMS: atom_id res chain seq x y z
N MET A 1 -19.68 5.59 -8.42
CA MET A 1 -20.33 4.46 -9.12
C MET A 1 -19.46 3.22 -8.97
N LEU A 2 -19.75 2.36 -7.99
CA LEU A 2 -19.19 1.01 -7.98
C LEU A 2 -20.11 0.16 -8.86
N LYS A 3 -19.66 -0.16 -10.08
CA LYS A 3 -20.31 -1.18 -10.90
C LYS A 3 -20.30 -2.50 -10.10
N SER A 4 -21.33 -3.31 -10.29
CA SER A 4 -21.55 -4.60 -9.64
C SER A 4 -20.23 -5.33 -9.34
N VAL A 5 -19.93 -5.53 -8.06
CA VAL A 5 -18.78 -6.33 -7.63
C VAL A 5 -18.92 -7.71 -8.27
N ASN A 6 -17.94 -8.13 -9.07
CA ASN A 6 -17.90 -9.47 -9.62
C ASN A 6 -17.94 -10.46 -8.44
N PRO A 7 -18.97 -11.31 -8.32
CA PRO A 7 -19.12 -12.21 -7.17
C PRO A 7 -17.99 -13.24 -7.08
N ASN A 8 -17.23 -13.44 -8.17
CA ASN A 8 -16.09 -14.34 -8.22
C ASN A 8 -14.75 -13.63 -8.00
N PHE A 9 -14.76 -12.32 -7.70
CA PHE A 9 -13.52 -11.59 -7.45
C PHE A 9 -12.80 -12.12 -6.21
N ASN A 10 -11.51 -12.36 -6.33
CA ASN A 10 -10.61 -12.72 -5.25
C ASN A 10 -9.37 -11.83 -5.30
N ALA A 11 -9.19 -10.96 -4.30
CA ALA A 11 -8.09 -10.00 -4.30
C ALA A 11 -6.70 -10.64 -4.38
N ASN A 12 -6.48 -11.81 -3.79
CA ASN A 12 -5.21 -12.50 -3.93
C ASN A 12 -4.93 -12.86 -5.40
N ASN A 13 -5.89 -13.47 -6.09
CA ASN A 13 -5.70 -13.96 -7.46
C ASN A 13 -5.86 -12.88 -8.54
N ASP A 14 -6.79 -11.95 -8.36
CA ASP A 14 -7.20 -10.99 -9.38
C ASP A 14 -6.52 -9.62 -9.22
N LEU A 15 -5.88 -9.37 -8.08
CA LEU A 15 -5.16 -8.13 -7.80
C LEU A 15 -3.70 -8.40 -7.40
N ILE A 16 -3.45 -9.07 -6.28
CA ILE A 16 -2.09 -9.18 -5.73
C ILE A 16 -1.17 -10.03 -6.61
N GLU A 17 -1.62 -11.20 -7.05
CA GLU A 17 -0.80 -12.11 -7.84
C GLU A 17 -0.38 -11.53 -9.20
N PRO A 18 -1.24 -10.82 -9.96
CA PRO A 18 -0.81 -10.08 -11.15
C PRO A 18 0.29 -9.04 -10.87
N PHE A 19 0.17 -8.27 -9.78
CA PHE A 19 1.22 -7.32 -9.38
C PHE A 19 2.50 -8.04 -8.96
N HIS A 20 2.38 -9.15 -8.23
CA HIS A 20 3.51 -9.98 -7.83
C HIS A 20 4.27 -10.51 -9.04
N GLN A 21 3.59 -11.11 -10.02
CA GLN A 21 4.21 -11.63 -11.24
C GLN A 21 4.83 -10.51 -12.09
N PHE A 22 4.17 -9.36 -12.18
CA PHE A 22 4.74 -8.21 -12.86
C PHE A 22 6.05 -7.75 -12.19
N ILE A 23 6.03 -7.59 -10.86
CA ILE A 23 7.19 -7.16 -10.09
C ILE A 23 8.33 -8.19 -10.20
N TRP A 24 8.01 -9.47 -10.08
CA TRP A 24 9.00 -10.55 -10.11
C TRP A 24 9.71 -10.66 -11.47
N HIS A 25 8.99 -10.51 -12.57
CA HIS A 25 9.53 -10.77 -13.91
C HIS A 25 9.99 -9.52 -14.66
N PHE A 26 9.43 -8.34 -14.37
CA PHE A 26 9.62 -7.14 -15.20
C PHE A 26 10.16 -5.93 -14.44
N PHE A 27 10.13 -5.92 -13.10
CA PHE A 27 10.62 -4.76 -12.35
C PHE A 27 12.15 -4.73 -12.30
N GLY A 28 12.74 -3.60 -12.71
CA GLY A 28 14.19 -3.50 -12.91
C GLY A 28 15.04 -3.61 -11.64
N CYS A 29 14.46 -3.41 -10.45
CA CYS A 29 15.15 -3.61 -9.18
C CYS A 29 14.98 -5.06 -8.69
N THR A 30 15.95 -5.92 -9.00
CA THR A 30 15.91 -7.35 -8.61
C THR A 30 15.82 -7.54 -7.09
N GLU A 31 16.59 -6.79 -6.30
CA GLU A 31 16.53 -6.85 -4.83
C GLU A 31 15.13 -6.49 -4.30
N CYS A 32 14.52 -5.44 -4.85
CA CYS A 32 13.17 -5.01 -4.49
C CYS A 32 12.14 -6.10 -4.82
N ALA A 33 12.27 -6.74 -5.98
CA ALA A 33 11.41 -7.84 -6.39
C ALA A 33 11.55 -9.06 -5.47
N THR A 34 12.77 -9.41 -5.06
CA THR A 34 13.02 -10.47 -4.08
C THR A 34 12.36 -10.17 -2.74
N HIS A 35 12.54 -8.96 -2.19
CA HIS A 35 11.89 -8.59 -0.94
C HIS A 35 10.35 -8.60 -1.03
N PHE A 36 9.78 -8.19 -2.16
CA PHE A 36 8.33 -8.26 -2.38
C PHE A 36 7.83 -9.71 -2.42
N HIS A 37 8.53 -10.58 -3.15
CA HIS A 37 8.23 -12.01 -3.21
C HIS A 37 8.28 -12.67 -1.82
N GLU A 38 9.32 -12.39 -1.02
CA GLU A 38 9.39 -12.87 0.36
C GLU A 38 8.22 -12.37 1.21
N GLY A 39 7.75 -11.14 0.97
CA GLY A 39 6.57 -10.57 1.62
C GLY A 39 5.30 -11.36 1.34
N ILE A 40 5.12 -11.83 0.10
CA ILE A 40 4.03 -12.73 -0.30
C ILE A 40 4.14 -14.07 0.45
N LEU A 41 5.32 -14.70 0.44
CA LEU A 41 5.53 -16.02 1.06
C LEU A 41 5.34 -16.03 2.58
N ARG A 42 5.65 -14.93 3.27
CA ARG A 42 5.57 -14.83 4.74
C ARG A 42 4.17 -14.51 5.26
N ARG A 43 3.23 -14.14 4.39
CA ARG A 43 1.89 -13.68 4.79
C ARG A 43 0.82 -14.72 4.44
N ASN A 44 -0.24 -14.72 5.23
CA ASN A 44 -1.40 -15.54 4.93
C ASN A 44 -2.23 -14.90 3.80
N MET A 45 -1.87 -15.23 2.55
CA MET A 45 -2.57 -14.73 1.37
C MET A 45 -4.00 -15.28 1.22
N SER A 46 -4.35 -16.37 1.92
CA SER A 46 -5.72 -16.90 1.92
C SER A 46 -6.75 -15.96 2.57
N ALA A 47 -6.29 -15.01 3.40
CA ALA A 47 -7.13 -14.00 4.02
C ALA A 47 -7.37 -12.77 3.12
N VAL A 48 -6.72 -12.68 1.95
CA VAL A 48 -6.81 -11.53 1.04
C VAL A 48 -7.86 -11.84 -0.03
N ILE A 49 -9.14 -11.69 0.30
CA ILE A 49 -10.24 -12.16 -0.55
C ILE A 49 -11.00 -10.99 -1.16
N THR A 50 -11.36 -9.99 -0.36
CA THR A 50 -12.18 -8.87 -0.80
C THR A 50 -11.34 -7.73 -1.39
N PRO A 51 -11.93 -6.83 -2.19
CA PRO A 51 -11.21 -5.64 -2.68
C PRO A 51 -10.58 -4.82 -1.55
N ALA A 52 -11.25 -4.71 -0.40
CA ALA A 52 -10.75 -4.02 0.78
C ALA A 52 -9.50 -4.69 1.35
N ASP A 53 -9.49 -6.03 1.43
CA ASP A 53 -8.32 -6.78 1.90
C ASP A 53 -7.11 -6.54 0.99
N GLY A 54 -7.33 -6.50 -0.33
CA GLY A 54 -6.28 -6.20 -1.31
C GLY A 54 -5.69 -4.80 -1.13
N VAL A 55 -6.55 -3.79 -0.97
CA VAL A 55 -6.13 -2.40 -0.70
C VAL A 55 -5.31 -2.33 0.59
N MET A 56 -5.79 -2.94 1.68
CA MET A 56 -5.11 -2.93 2.96
C MET A 56 -3.79 -3.71 2.94
N TRP A 57 -3.73 -4.82 2.20
CA TRP A 57 -2.50 -5.60 2.06
C TRP A 57 -1.40 -4.80 1.35
N LEU A 58 -1.74 -4.13 0.25
CA LEU A 58 -0.80 -3.28 -0.49
C LEU A 58 -0.33 -2.10 0.37
N TRP A 59 -1.26 -1.43 1.05
CA TRP A 59 -0.95 -0.34 1.97
C TRP A 59 0.00 -0.78 3.09
N MET A 60 -0.28 -1.91 3.76
CA MET A 60 0.57 -2.43 4.83
C MET A 60 1.97 -2.82 4.29
N THR A 61 2.02 -3.47 3.14
CA THR A 61 3.27 -3.88 2.50
C THR A 61 4.13 -2.66 2.14
N HIS A 62 3.53 -1.62 1.55
CA HIS A 62 4.23 -0.34 1.29
C HIS A 62 4.73 0.32 2.57
N ASN A 63 3.96 0.30 3.66
CA ASN A 63 4.39 0.88 4.93
C ASN A 63 5.55 0.12 5.59
N ILE A 64 5.64 -1.19 5.40
CA ILE A 64 6.80 -1.97 5.83
C ILE A 64 8.04 -1.58 5.04
N VAL A 65 7.89 -1.41 3.72
CA VAL A 65 8.98 -0.92 2.87
C VAL A 65 9.40 0.50 3.28
N ASN A 66 8.45 1.40 3.54
CA ASN A 66 8.75 2.75 4.03
C ASN A 66 9.56 2.70 5.33
N LYS A 67 9.17 1.86 6.30
CA LYS A 67 9.93 1.68 7.55
C LYS A 67 11.33 1.11 7.31
N TYR A 68 11.47 0.17 6.37
CA TYR A 68 12.75 -0.45 6.05
C TYR A 68 13.72 0.50 5.35
N ILE A 69 13.20 1.37 4.47
CA ILE A 69 14.01 2.31 3.69
C ILE A 69 14.26 3.62 4.45
N ALA A 70 13.42 3.96 5.43
CA ALA A 70 13.65 5.12 6.29
C ALA A 70 15.06 5.08 6.86
N SER A 71 15.80 6.19 6.69
CA SER A 71 17.19 6.36 7.13
C SER A 71 18.24 5.49 6.41
N LYS A 72 17.92 4.90 5.25
CA LYS A 72 18.91 4.26 4.38
C LYS A 72 19.50 5.26 3.37
N ALA A 73 20.70 4.99 2.88
CA ALA A 73 21.38 5.83 1.89
C ALA A 73 20.62 6.01 0.56
N SER A 74 19.63 5.14 0.28
CA SER A 74 18.74 5.24 -0.87
C SER A 74 17.51 6.12 -0.64
N GLU A 75 17.34 6.69 0.56
CA GLU A 75 16.26 7.62 0.87
C GLU A 75 16.50 8.97 0.19
N ASP A 76 15.45 9.49 -0.46
CA ASP A 76 15.44 10.85 -1.00
C ASP A 76 15.32 11.85 0.16
N PRO A 77 16.31 12.73 0.40
CA PRO A 77 16.26 13.71 1.49
C PRO A 77 15.08 14.69 1.39
N VAL A 78 14.54 14.90 0.19
CA VAL A 78 13.38 15.79 -0.06
C VAL A 78 12.07 15.08 0.29
N PHE A 79 12.03 13.75 0.14
CA PHE A 79 10.83 12.93 0.39
C PHE A 79 11.14 11.79 1.36
N PRO A 80 11.37 12.13 2.65
CA PRO A 80 11.68 11.14 3.66
C PRO A 80 10.55 10.11 3.78
N LYS A 81 10.92 8.83 3.87
CA LYS A 81 9.98 7.73 3.99
C LYS A 81 9.39 7.74 5.39
N GLN A 82 8.07 7.82 5.46
CA GLN A 82 7.31 7.79 6.69
C GLN A 82 6.12 6.84 6.57
N GLN A 83 5.54 6.50 7.71
CA GLN A 83 4.30 5.73 7.73
C GLN A 83 3.17 6.55 7.11
N PHE A 84 2.57 6.03 6.04
CA PHE A 84 1.51 6.67 5.28
C PHE A 84 0.12 6.18 5.72
N PRO A 85 -0.89 7.07 5.77
CA PRO A 85 -0.77 8.52 5.71
C PRO A 85 -0.14 9.07 7.01
N PRO A 86 0.58 10.20 6.92
CA PRO A 86 0.97 10.97 8.10
C PRO A 86 -0.28 11.58 8.76
N VAL A 87 -0.18 11.90 10.05
CA VAL A 87 -1.27 12.53 10.83
C VAL A 87 -1.72 13.85 10.21
N SER A 88 -0.82 14.59 9.56
CA SER A 88 -1.17 15.84 8.87
C SER A 88 -2.11 15.65 7.68
N LEU A 89 -2.17 14.45 7.09
CA LEU A 89 -2.99 14.13 5.93
C LEU A 89 -4.29 13.41 6.32
N CYS A 90 -4.26 12.61 7.39
CA CYS A 90 -5.42 11.93 7.93
C CYS A 90 -5.29 11.81 9.47
N PRO A 91 -5.71 12.83 10.23
CA PRO A 91 -5.68 12.79 11.69
C PRO A 91 -6.48 11.62 12.28
N GLU A 92 -7.62 11.31 11.68
CA GLU A 92 -8.55 10.24 12.08
C GLU A 92 -7.99 8.84 11.80
N CYS A 93 -6.94 8.71 11.00
CA CYS A 93 -6.29 7.44 10.70
C CYS A 93 -5.42 6.92 11.86
N ARG A 94 -5.27 7.67 12.95
CA ARG A 94 -4.58 7.24 14.17
C ARG A 94 -5.54 7.19 15.35
N LYS A 95 -5.43 6.12 16.12
CA LYS A 95 -6.06 5.97 17.42
C LYS A 95 -5.32 6.79 18.48
N GLN A 96 -5.91 6.94 19.66
CA GLN A 96 -5.34 7.69 20.77
C GLN A 96 -3.99 7.13 21.25
N ASP A 97 -3.76 5.83 21.08
CA ASP A 97 -2.51 5.14 21.41
C ASP A 97 -1.43 5.27 20.31
N GLY A 98 -1.74 5.94 19.20
CA GLY A 98 -0.84 6.14 18.07
C GLY A 98 -0.84 5.01 17.04
N GLU A 99 -1.60 3.93 17.27
CA GLU A 99 -1.78 2.86 16.30
C GLU A 99 -2.70 3.29 15.15
N PHE A 100 -2.61 2.60 14.03
CA PHE A 100 -3.48 2.85 12.89
C PHE A 100 -4.92 2.41 13.17
N ASP A 101 -5.88 3.25 12.77
CA ASP A 101 -7.27 2.85 12.65
C ASP A 101 -7.54 2.28 11.25
N GLY A 102 -7.78 0.96 11.18
CA GLY A 102 -7.93 0.26 9.90
C GLY A 102 -9.13 0.70 9.07
N GLU A 103 -10.24 1.08 9.71
CA GLU A 103 -11.45 1.52 9.00
C GLU A 103 -11.25 2.94 8.44
N ALA A 104 -10.72 3.84 9.26
CA ALA A 104 -10.39 5.20 8.81
C ALA A 104 -9.35 5.17 7.67
N ILE A 105 -8.33 4.29 7.77
CA ILE A 105 -7.33 4.09 6.72
C ILE A 105 -7.98 3.63 5.43
N LEU A 106 -8.82 2.59 5.45
CA LEU A 106 -9.45 2.07 4.24
C LEU A 106 -10.27 3.17 3.53
N ASN A 107 -11.07 3.89 4.31
CA ASN A 107 -11.89 5.00 3.80
C ASN A 107 -11.01 6.12 3.21
N PHE A 108 -9.94 6.50 3.91
CA PHE A 108 -8.97 7.47 3.44
C PHE A 108 -8.35 7.03 2.11
N LEU A 109 -7.85 5.79 2.01
CA LEU A 109 -7.18 5.28 0.80
C LEU A 109 -8.13 5.27 -0.40
N ILE A 110 -9.36 4.81 -0.22
CA ILE A 110 -10.38 4.81 -1.29
C ILE A 110 -10.62 6.25 -1.77
N ASN A 111 -10.83 7.19 -0.86
CA ASN A 111 -11.10 8.59 -1.22
C ASN A 111 -9.90 9.27 -1.88
N TYR A 112 -8.71 9.05 -1.34
CA TYR A 112 -7.46 9.65 -1.80
C TYR A 112 -7.09 9.16 -3.21
N TYR A 113 -7.09 7.85 -3.45
CA TYR A 113 -6.76 7.29 -4.76
C TYR A 113 -7.91 7.36 -5.77
N SER A 114 -9.16 7.59 -5.35
CA SER A 114 -10.26 7.89 -6.29
C SER A 114 -10.19 9.31 -6.85
N ASN A 115 -9.50 10.21 -6.14
CA ASN A 115 -9.36 11.62 -6.51
C ASN A 115 -7.89 11.94 -6.83
N LEU A 116 -7.31 11.27 -7.83
CA LEU A 116 -5.92 11.42 -8.30
C LEU A 116 -5.48 12.87 -8.68
N LYS A 117 -6.33 13.88 -8.46
CA LYS A 117 -5.93 15.29 -8.55
C LYS A 117 -5.12 15.68 -7.31
N THR A 118 -3.81 15.59 -7.49
CA THR A 118 -2.75 16.39 -6.88
C THR A 118 -2.49 16.22 -5.38
N ASP A 119 -1.54 15.35 -5.04
CA ASP A 119 -0.53 15.80 -4.08
C ASP A 119 0.19 16.98 -4.72
N GLY A 120 0.10 18.14 -4.08
CA GLY A 120 0.71 19.37 -4.55
C GLY A 120 2.24 19.33 -4.55
N LEU A 121 2.83 18.55 -5.46
CA LEU A 121 4.19 18.76 -5.94
C LEU A 121 4.22 20.10 -6.67
N ARG A 122 4.26 21.19 -5.89
CA ARG A 122 4.87 22.43 -6.36
C ARG A 122 6.36 22.14 -6.46
N VAL A 123 6.77 21.64 -7.62
CA VAL A 123 8.15 21.76 -8.07
C VAL A 123 8.41 23.26 -8.14
N SER A 124 9.13 23.78 -7.15
CA SER A 124 9.73 25.12 -7.21
C SER A 124 10.80 25.15 -8.28
#